data_AF-T1KTP9-F1
#
_entry.id   AF-T1KTP9-F1
#
_cell.length_a   1.000
_cell.length_b   1.000
_cell.length_c   1.000
_cell.angle_alpha   90.00
_cell.angle_beta   90.00
_cell.angle_gamma   90.00
#
_symmetry.space_group_name_H-M   'P 1'
#
loop_
_entity.id
_entity.type
_entity.pdbx_description
1 polymer ?
#
loop_
_entity_poly.entity_id
_entity_poly.type
_entity_poly.pdbx_seq_one_letter_code
_entity_poly.pdbx_strand_id
1 'polypeptide(L)'
;MFTPNSSWEDKDQFLDVIYWSRQVLAIFMGMIWGFIGITGFFGIASFVALNSIAVYLYSVRFNNDTEDIMEFVKEGFMTSFAGFLVIFSFPSMAIDKSILLLDFQTFSIIAMMSSKRAKRF
;
A
#
# COMPACT_ATOMS: atom_id res chain seq x y z
N MET A 1 -28.65 -1.01 -13.28
CA MET A 1 -28.17 -0.49 -14.58
C MET A 1 -27.00 0.43 -14.28
N PHE A 2 -25.77 0.07 -14.67
CA PHE A 2 -24.63 0.97 -14.58
C PHE A 2 -24.62 1.79 -15.87
N THR A 3 -25.07 3.04 -15.81
CA THR A 3 -25.08 3.93 -16.98
C THR A 3 -23.65 4.42 -17.22
N PRO A 4 -22.97 3.99 -18.28
CA PRO A 4 -21.64 4.48 -18.59
C PRO A 4 -21.80 5.74 -19.43
N ASN A 5 -22.16 6.85 -18.79
CA ASN A 5 -22.14 8.21 -19.36
C ASN A 5 -22.64 9.28 -18.38
N SER A 6 -22.44 9.10 -17.07
CA SER A 6 -22.65 10.21 -16.14
C SER A 6 -21.48 11.18 -16.31
N SER A 7 -21.68 12.24 -17.09
CA SER A 7 -20.79 13.40 -17.07
C SER A 7 -20.94 14.09 -15.72
N TRP A 8 -19.81 14.39 -15.09
CA TRP A 8 -19.81 15.24 -13.90
C TRP A 8 -20.06 16.69 -14.35
N GLU A 9 -21.12 17.33 -13.83
CA GLU A 9 -21.39 18.75 -14.11
C GLU A 9 -20.40 19.68 -13.38
N ASP A 10 -19.83 19.18 -12.28
CA ASP A 10 -18.92 19.92 -11.40
C ASP A 10 -17.57 19.19 -11.29
N LYS A 11 -16.51 19.89 -11.68
CA LYS A 11 -15.12 19.39 -11.66
C LYS A 11 -14.62 19.17 -10.23
N ASP A 12 -15.00 20.00 -9.28
CA ASP A 12 -14.51 19.91 -7.90
C ASP A 12 -15.05 18.64 -7.22
N GLN A 13 -16.31 18.30 -7.49
CA GLN A 13 -16.91 17.04 -7.03
C GLN A 13 -16.20 15.82 -7.64
N PHE A 14 -15.78 15.91 -8.89
CA PHE A 14 -15.02 14.84 -9.53
C PHE A 14 -13.63 14.67 -8.90
N LEU A 15 -12.95 15.78 -8.61
CA LEU A 15 -11.66 15.80 -7.92
C LEU A 15 -11.77 15.18 -6.51
N ASP A 16 -12.84 15.47 -5.77
CA ASP A 16 -13.10 14.85 -4.46
C ASP A 16 -13.24 13.32 -4.57
N VAL A 17 -13.97 12.81 -5.57
CA VAL A 17 -14.11 11.36 -5.80
C VAL A 17 -12.77 10.72 -6.13
N ILE A 18 -11.95 11.37 -6.96
CA ILE A 18 -10.59 10.90 -7.28
C ILE A 18 -9.74 10.88 -6.02
N TYR A 19 -9.75 11.96 -5.24
CA TYR A 19 -9.01 12.05 -3.99
C TYR A 19 -9.36 10.88 -3.06
N TRP A 20 -10.65 10.70 -2.72
CA TRP A 20 -11.08 9.67 -1.78
C TRP A 20 -10.90 8.24 -2.30
N SER A 21 -11.14 8.00 -3.59
CA SER A 21 -10.94 6.67 -4.19
C SER A 21 -9.48 6.21 -4.10
N ARG A 22 -8.53 7.13 -4.30
CA ARG A 22 -7.10 6.84 -4.13
C ARG A 22 -6.75 6.52 -2.68
N GLN A 23 -7.34 7.21 -1.71
CA GLN A 23 -7.09 6.93 -0.29
C GLN A 23 -7.56 5.51 0.07
N VAL A 24 -8.73 5.12 -0.40
CA VAL A 24 -9.27 3.77 -0.23
C VAL A 24 -8.35 2.72 -0.89
N LEU A 25 -7.90 2.97 -2.12
CA LEU A 25 -6.98 2.09 -2.84
C LEU A 25 -5.62 1.94 -2.12
N ALA A 26 -5.08 3.04 -1.57
CA ALA A 26 -3.85 3.04 -0.79
C ALA A 26 -3.96 2.18 0.47
N ILE A 27 -5.09 2.26 1.18
CA ILE A 27 -5.36 1.42 2.35
C ILE A 27 -5.40 -0.05 1.96
N PHE A 28 -6.18 -0.41 0.93
CA PHE A 28 -6.32 -1.80 0.50
C PHE A 28 -4.99 -2.39 0.00
N MET A 29 -4.29 -1.68 -0.89
CA MET A 29 -3.01 -2.14 -1.41
C MET A 29 -1.96 -2.25 -0.30
N GLY A 30 -1.86 -1.23 0.58
CA GLY A 30 -0.91 -1.23 1.68
C GLY A 30 -1.12 -2.42 2.62
N MET A 31 -2.37 -2.74 2.96
CA MET A 31 -2.67 -3.91 3.77
C MET A 31 -2.31 -5.21 3.05
N ILE A 32 -2.79 -5.42 1.82
CA ILE A 32 -2.56 -6.66 1.08
C ILE A 32 -1.06 -6.90 0.88
N TRP A 33 -0.31 -5.90 0.43
CA TRP A 33 1.13 -6.04 0.18
C TRP A 33 1.92 -6.22 1.47
N GLY A 34 1.55 -5.49 2.53
CA GLY A 34 2.17 -5.66 3.84
C GLY A 34 1.95 -7.06 4.42
N PHE A 35 0.74 -7.63 4.26
CA PHE A 35 0.45 -9.00 4.72
C PHE A 35 1.13 -10.08 3.87
N ILE A 36 1.24 -9.88 2.55
CA ILE A 36 1.98 -10.79 1.67
C ILE A 36 3.50 -10.71 1.91
N GLY A 37 3.99 -9.59 2.46
CA GLY A 37 5.41 -9.36 2.69
C GLY A 37 6.16 -8.95 1.42
N ILE A 38 5.48 -8.28 0.48
CA ILE A 38 6.16 -7.69 -0.69
C ILE A 38 6.99 -6.53 -0.17
N THR A 39 8.30 -6.50 -0.43
CA THR A 39 9.18 -5.43 0.07
C THR A 39 9.83 -4.63 -1.06
N GLY A 40 10.22 -3.40 -0.74
CA GLY A 40 11.06 -2.58 -1.61
C GLY A 40 10.38 -2.10 -2.89
N PHE A 41 11.17 -2.04 -3.97
CA PHE A 41 10.78 -1.40 -5.23
C PHE A 41 9.50 -1.98 -5.84
N PHE A 42 9.32 -3.30 -5.83
CA PHE A 42 8.16 -3.94 -6.45
C PHE A 42 6.84 -3.51 -5.81
N GLY A 43 6.80 -3.35 -4.49
CA GLY A 43 5.61 -2.88 -3.79
C GLY A 43 5.25 -1.45 -4.18
N ILE A 44 6.25 -0.57 -4.14
CA ILE A 44 6.11 0.85 -4.50
C ILE A 44 5.70 1.00 -5.97
N ALA A 45 6.40 0.35 -6.89
CA ALA A 45 6.13 0.42 -8.32
C ALA A 45 4.72 -0.09 -8.67
N SER A 46 4.29 -1.19 -8.04
CA SER A 46 2.94 -1.73 -8.23
C SER A 46 1.86 -0.76 -7.75
N PHE A 47 2.07 -0.07 -6.61
CA PHE A 47 1.14 0.96 -6.14
C PHE A 47 1.06 2.12 -7.13
N VAL A 48 2.20 2.68 -7.54
CA VAL A 48 2.22 3.80 -8.49
C VAL A 48 1.54 3.43 -9.81
N ALA A 49 1.82 2.24 -10.35
CA ALA A 49 1.20 1.77 -11.58
C ALA A 49 -0.31 1.57 -11.42
N LEU A 50 -0.77 0.79 -10.43
CA LEU A 50 -2.19 0.49 -10.25
C LEU A 50 -3.00 1.74 -9.89
N ASN A 51 -2.47 2.61 -9.03
CA ASN A 51 -3.11 3.86 -8.64
C ASN A 51 -3.24 4.82 -9.85
N SER A 52 -2.17 4.99 -10.64
CA SER A 52 -2.19 5.87 -11.81
C SER A 52 -3.09 5.32 -12.94
N ILE A 53 -3.04 4.01 -13.19
CA ILE A 53 -3.91 3.35 -14.19
C ILE A 53 -5.37 3.44 -13.77
N ALA A 54 -5.69 3.20 -12.50
CA ALA A 54 -7.07 3.27 -12.02
C ALA A 54 -7.68 4.67 -12.24
N VAL A 55 -6.94 5.73 -11.87
CA VAL A 55 -7.43 7.10 -12.07
C VAL A 55 -7.46 7.50 -13.54
N TYR A 56 -6.48 7.10 -14.33
CA TYR A 56 -6.49 7.34 -15.78
C TYR A 56 -7.72 6.71 -16.44
N LEU A 57 -7.97 5.43 -16.19
CA LEU A 57 -9.13 4.72 -16.75
C LEU A 57 -10.46 5.29 -16.26
N TYR A 58 -10.55 5.65 -14.98
CA TYR A 58 -11.74 6.29 -14.43
C TYR A 58 -12.00 7.66 -15.08
N SER A 59 -10.95 8.47 -15.24
CA SER A 59 -11.04 9.79 -15.87
C SER A 59 -11.43 9.72 -17.33
N VAL A 60 -10.81 8.85 -18.11
CA VAL A 60 -11.15 8.68 -19.54
C VAL A 60 -12.56 8.12 -19.73
N ARG A 61 -13.09 7.34 -18.78
CA ARG A 61 -14.42 6.73 -18.90
C ARG A 61 -15.57 7.64 -18.49
N PHE A 62 -15.34 8.51 -17.50
CA PHE A 62 -16.39 9.31 -16.88
C PHE A 62 -16.23 10.82 -17.09
N ASN A 63 -15.08 11.27 -17.60
CA ASN A 63 -14.91 12.63 -18.08
C ASN A 63 -14.79 12.65 -19.60
N ASN A 64 -15.69 13.39 -20.27
CA ASN A 64 -15.67 13.56 -21.72
C ASN A 64 -14.62 14.61 -22.17
N ASP A 65 -14.11 15.41 -21.23
CA ASP A 65 -13.11 16.43 -21.53
C ASP A 65 -11.69 15.91 -21.24
N THR A 66 -10.91 15.72 -22.30
CA THR A 66 -9.57 15.11 -22.21
C THR A 66 -8.48 16.10 -21.80
N GLU A 67 -8.74 17.41 -21.81
CA GLU A 67 -7.73 18.43 -21.51
C GLU A 67 -7.26 18.40 -20.04
N ASP A 68 -8.14 17.98 -19.13
CA ASP A 68 -7.90 18.04 -17.68
C ASP A 68 -7.32 16.74 -17.06
N ILE A 69 -7.03 15.71 -17.88
CA ILE A 69 -6.61 14.39 -17.37
C ILE A 69 -5.37 14.49 -16.46
N MET A 70 -4.43 15.38 -16.76
CA MET A 70 -3.20 15.51 -15.97
C MET A 70 -3.45 16.11 -14.58
N GLU A 71 -4.49 16.92 -14.41
CA GLU A 71 -4.90 17.45 -13.12
C GLU A 71 -5.43 16.32 -12.23
N PHE A 72 -6.31 15.49 -12.78
CA PHE A 72 -6.84 14.29 -12.13
C PHE A 72 -5.77 13.28 -11.73
N VAL A 73 -4.76 13.09 -12.60
CA VAL A 73 -3.65 12.18 -12.32
C VAL A 73 -2.79 12.68 -11.15
N LYS A 74 -2.67 14.00 -10.95
CA LYS A 74 -1.92 14.58 -9.83
C LYS A 74 -2.74 14.66 -8.54
N GLU A 75 -4.05 14.84 -8.65
CA GLU A 75 -4.93 15.04 -7.50
C GLU A 75 -4.84 13.90 -6.49
N GLY A 76 -4.61 14.24 -5.22
CA GLY A 76 -4.47 13.28 -4.13
C GLY A 76 -3.32 12.26 -4.25
N PHE A 77 -2.44 12.33 -5.27
CA PHE A 77 -1.41 11.31 -5.49
C PHE A 77 -0.39 11.28 -4.35
N MET A 78 0.18 12.42 -3.97
CA MET A 78 1.19 12.46 -2.90
C MET A 78 0.62 12.03 -1.55
N THR A 79 -0.63 12.39 -1.27
CA THR A 79 -1.31 12.06 -0.03
C THR A 79 -1.61 10.56 0.06
N SER A 80 -2.13 9.98 -1.02
CA SER A 80 -2.38 8.54 -1.10
C SER A 80 -1.09 7.73 -1.12
N PHE A 81 -0.03 8.26 -1.73
CA PHE A 81 1.30 7.65 -1.68
C PHE A 81 1.86 7.61 -0.25
N ALA A 82 1.78 8.72 0.48
CA ALA A 82 2.20 8.76 1.88
C ALA A 82 1.37 7.79 2.74
N GLY A 83 0.04 7.77 2.56
CA GLY A 83 -0.85 6.83 3.25
C GLY A 83 -0.52 5.37 2.95
N PHE A 84 -0.25 5.05 1.68
CA PHE A 84 0.19 3.73 1.27
C PHE A 84 1.48 3.32 1.98
N LEU A 85 2.52 4.17 1.99
CA LEU A 85 3.81 3.84 2.62
C LEU A 85 3.69 3.57 4.12
N VAL A 86 2.83 4.34 4.80
CA VAL A 86 2.54 4.13 6.22
C VAL A 86 1.93 2.74 6.41
N ILE A 87 0.83 2.45 5.71
CA ILE A 87 0.08 1.19 5.88
C ILE A 87 0.91 -0.02 5.41
N PHE A 88 1.67 0.12 4.33
CA PHE A 88 2.57 -0.89 3.79
C PHE A 88 3.66 -1.32 4.78
N SER A 89 4.15 -0.40 5.62
CA SER A 89 5.21 -0.66 6.58
C SER A 89 4.72 -1.41 7.83
N PHE A 90 3.46 -1.22 8.23
CA PHE A 90 2.94 -1.72 9.51
C PHE A 90 2.85 -3.25 9.60
N PRO A 91 2.20 -3.98 8.67
CA PRO A 91 2.11 -5.43 8.75
C PRO A 91 3.48 -6.11 8.59
N SER A 92 4.32 -5.60 7.70
CA SER A 92 5.68 -6.09 7.49
C SER A 92 6.50 -6.07 8.78
N MET A 93 6.39 -4.98 9.57
CA MET A 93 7.05 -4.86 10.87
C MET A 93 6.53 -5.86 11.93
N ALA A 94 5.26 -6.26 11.86
CA ALA A 94 4.71 -7.27 12.77
C ALA A 94 5.25 -8.68 12.44
N ILE A 95 5.43 -8.99 11.16
CA ILE A 95 6.00 -10.26 10.70
C ILE A 95 7.47 -10.37 11.12
N ASP A 96 8.29 -9.34 10.90
CA ASP A 96 9.72 -9.38 11.26
C ASP A 96 9.96 -9.57 12.76
N LYS A 97 9.14 -8.94 13.62
CA LYS A 97 9.24 -9.13 15.07
C LYS A 97 8.95 -10.56 15.51
N SER A 98 8.02 -11.25 14.84
CA SER A 98 7.75 -12.66 15.15
C SER A 98 8.96 -13.56 14.83
N ILE A 99 9.68 -13.25 13.76
CA ILE A 99 10.90 -13.95 13.34
C ILE A 99 12.05 -13.65 14.30
N LEU A 100 12.27 -12.39 14.68
CA LEU A 100 13.30 -12.00 15.63
C LEU A 100 13.11 -12.60 17.03
N LEU A 101 11.86 -12.75 17.49
CA LEU A 101 11.56 -13.40 18.77
C LEU A 101 11.89 -14.90 18.73
N LEU A 102 11.63 -15.57 17.60
CA LEU A 102 12.00 -16.97 17.40
C LEU A 102 13.52 -17.16 17.36
N ASP A 103 14.26 -16.28 16.68
CA ASP A 103 15.72 -16.30 16.68
C ASP A 103 16.27 -16.08 18.11
N PHE A 104 15.76 -15.07 18.83
CA PHE A 104 16.20 -14.78 20.19
C PHE A 104 15.95 -15.95 21.16
N GLN A 105 14.77 -16.58 21.09
CA GLN A 105 14.48 -17.78 21.89
C GLN A 105 15.42 -18.93 21.54
N THR A 106 15.70 -19.14 20.26
CA THR A 106 16.62 -20.19 19.79
C THR A 106 18.04 -19.95 20.29
N PHE A 107 18.55 -18.72 20.20
CA PHE A 107 19.86 -18.34 20.77
C PHE A 107 19.93 -18.53 22.28
N SER A 108 18.89 -18.13 23.02
CA SER A 108 18.83 -18.32 24.48
C SER A 108 18.87 -19.79 24.87
N ILE A 109 18.15 -20.66 24.15
CA ILE A 109 18.15 -22.11 24.39
C ILE A 109 19.54 -22.70 24.09
N ILE A 110 20.17 -22.32 22.98
CA ILE A 110 21.51 -22.77 22.61
C ILE A 110 22.55 -22.34 23.64
N ALA A 111 22.51 -21.08 24.08
CA ALA A 111 23.39 -20.54 25.11
C ALA A 111 23.22 -21.28 26.46
N MET A 112 21.96 -21.56 26.83
CA MET A 112 21.64 -22.33 28.02
C MET A 112 22.15 -23.78 27.93
N MET A 113 22.00 -24.44 26.77
CA MET A 113 22.52 -25.79 26.54
C MET A 113 24.05 -25.84 26.56
N SER A 114 24.71 -24.84 25.96
CA SER A 114 26.17 -24.68 25.97
C SER A 114 26.70 -24.53 27.40
N SER A 115 26.07 -23.67 28.21
CA SER A 115 26.41 -23.47 29.63
C SER A 115 26.24 -24.74 30.47
N LYS A 116 25.14 -25.49 30.28
CA LYS A 116 24.93 -26.78 30.98
C LYS A 116 25.92 -27.86 30.57
N ARG A 117 26.34 -27.88 29.31
CA ARG A 117 27.36 -28.82 28.80
C ARG A 117 28.75 -28.51 29.38
N ALA A 118 29.10 -27.23 29.51
CA ALA A 118 30.37 -26.80 30.08
C ALA A 118 30.53 -27.16 31.57
N LYS A 119 29.44 -27.21 32.33
CA LYS A 119 29.44 -27.58 33.77
C LYS A 119 29.40 -29.08 34.05
N ARG A 120 29.35 -29.93 33.02
CA ARG A 120 29.34 -31.40 33.14
C ARG A 120 30.74 -32.03 32.99
N PHE A 121 31.76 -31.22 32.75
CA PHE A 121 33.18 -31.57 32.76
C PHE A 121 33.87 -30.80 33.89
#